data_AF-A0A0R1N637-F1
#
_entry.id   AF-A0A0R1N637-F1
#
_cell.length_a   1.000
_cell.length_b   1.000
_cell.length_c   1.000
_cell.angle_alpha   90.00
_cell.angle_beta   90.00
_cell.angle_gamma   90.00
#
_symmetry.space_group_name_H-M   'P 1'
#
loop_
_entity.id
_entity.type
_entity.pdbx_description
1 polymer ?
#
loop_
_entity_poly.entity_id
_entity_poly.type
_entity_poly.pdbx_seq_one_letter_code
_entity_poly.pdbx_strand_id
1 'polypeptide(L)'
;MAELNTSPLTLEQFAVLKMYLKVDQDIEDDMIMMLVHDAADELAKAVQFGSTPEDYLNKPVSRDRFFTALMKQVKEDYDYRGMGAEVMRFPLQTSATNIINQLRTEIGGDLDADQSDDGTHPTHQL
;
A
#
# COMPACT_ATOMS: atom_id res chain seq x y z
N MET A 1 -27.11 -3.91 -11.73
CA MET A 1 -26.19 -4.22 -10.61
C MET A 1 -25.10 -3.17 -10.69
N ALA A 2 -24.89 -2.37 -9.65
CA ALA A 2 -23.78 -1.42 -9.65
C ALA A 2 -22.48 -2.20 -9.81
N GLU A 3 -21.57 -1.74 -10.68
CA GLU A 3 -20.23 -2.30 -10.81
C GLU A 3 -19.55 -2.21 -9.44
N LEU A 4 -19.59 -3.30 -8.68
CA LEU A 4 -18.68 -3.49 -7.56
C LEU A 4 -17.29 -3.55 -8.21
N ASN A 5 -16.40 -2.65 -7.83
CA ASN A 5 -14.98 -2.60 -8.20
C ASN A 5 -14.64 -2.03 -9.58
N THR A 6 -14.38 -0.72 -9.62
CA THR A 6 -13.20 -0.27 -10.37
C THR A 6 -11.97 -0.78 -9.63
N SER A 7 -11.36 -1.85 -10.12
CA SER A 7 -10.11 -2.39 -9.56
C SER A 7 -9.07 -1.27 -9.42
N PRO A 8 -8.33 -1.19 -8.29
CA PRO A 8 -7.21 -0.25 -8.19
C PRO A 8 -6.03 -0.69 -9.07
N LEU A 9 -6.08 -1.92 -9.61
CA LEU A 9 -5.03 -2.51 -10.43
C LEU A 9 -5.41 -2.48 -11.91
N THR A 10 -4.42 -2.26 -12.75
CA THR A 10 -4.53 -2.58 -14.18
C THR A 10 -4.64 -4.09 -14.39
N LEU A 11 -5.13 -4.52 -15.55
CA LEU A 11 -5.17 -5.94 -15.92
C LEU A 11 -3.79 -6.61 -15.83
N GLU A 12 -2.73 -5.88 -16.21
CA GLU A 12 -1.35 -6.36 -16.13
C GLU A 12 -0.89 -6.53 -14.68
N GLN A 13 -1.18 -5.56 -13.81
CA GLN A 13 -0.88 -5.67 -12.38
C GLN A 13 -1.64 -6.84 -11.74
N PHE A 14 -2.92 -7.01 -12.08
CA PHE A 14 -3.71 -8.13 -11.57
C PHE A 14 -3.15 -9.49 -12.05
N ALA A 15 -2.73 -9.60 -13.31
CA ALA A 15 -2.09 -10.81 -13.82
C ALA A 15 -0.77 -11.13 -13.09
N VAL A 16 0.06 -10.12 -12.80
CA VAL A 16 1.29 -10.30 -12.01
C VAL A 16 0.99 -10.77 -10.58
N LEU A 17 -0.04 -10.19 -9.95
CA LEU A 17 -0.50 -10.63 -8.63
C LEU A 17 -0.96 -12.10 -8.66
N LYS A 18 -1.77 -12.51 -9.65
CA LYS A 18 -2.19 -13.91 -9.81
C LYS A 18 -1.01 -14.86 -9.95
N MET A 19 -0.01 -14.49 -10.76
CA MET A 19 1.24 -15.24 -10.87
C MET A 19 1.97 -15.36 -9.53
N TYR A 20 2.02 -14.29 -8.75
CA TYR A 20 2.63 -14.28 -7.41
C TYR A 20 1.89 -15.19 -6.41
N LEU A 21 0.56 -15.23 -6.49
CA LEU A 21 -0.30 -16.13 -5.70
C LEU A 21 -0.25 -17.59 -6.20
N LYS A 22 0.34 -17.83 -7.38
CA LYS A 22 0.33 -19.13 -8.08
C LYS A 22 -1.08 -19.60 -8.43
N VAL A 23 -1.93 -18.67 -8.88
CA VAL A 23 -3.30 -18.94 -9.30
C VAL A 23 -3.42 -18.75 -10.80
N ASP A 24 -3.69 -19.84 -11.52
CA ASP A 24 -3.77 -19.86 -12.99
C ASP A 24 -5.21 -19.86 -13.53
N GLN A 25 -6.20 -20.03 -12.67
CA GLN A 25 -7.63 -20.08 -13.02
C GLN A 25 -8.32 -18.77 -12.67
N ASP A 26 -9.46 -18.48 -13.30
CA ASP A 26 -10.18 -17.21 -13.11
C ASP A 26 -11.35 -17.31 -12.11
N ILE A 27 -11.63 -18.51 -11.58
CA ILE A 27 -12.76 -18.75 -10.67
C ILE A 27 -12.64 -18.00 -9.34
N GLU A 28 -11.42 -17.67 -8.90
CA GLU A 28 -11.13 -16.96 -7.66
C GLU A 28 -10.92 -15.45 -7.87
N ASP A 29 -11.06 -14.93 -9.10
CA ASP A 29 -10.67 -13.55 -9.43
C ASP A 29 -11.46 -12.50 -8.65
N ASP A 30 -12.78 -12.66 -8.54
CA ASP A 30 -13.62 -11.74 -7.76
C ASP A 30 -13.22 -11.74 -6.28
N MET A 31 -12.88 -12.92 -5.74
CA MET A 31 -12.44 -13.05 -4.36
C MET A 31 -11.05 -12.44 -4.14
N ILE A 32 -10.10 -12.68 -5.05
CA ILE A 32 -8.78 -12.04 -5.00
C ILE A 32 -8.94 -10.52 -5.10
N MET A 33 -9.85 -10.04 -5.95
CA MET A 33 -10.11 -8.61 -6.09
C MET A 33 -10.64 -7.98 -4.80
N MET A 34 -11.51 -8.68 -4.06
CA MET A 34 -11.94 -8.21 -2.72
C MET A 34 -10.76 -8.05 -1.75
N LEU A 35 -9.82 -9.00 -1.74
CA LEU A 35 -8.61 -8.91 -0.91
C LEU A 35 -7.70 -7.75 -1.35
N VAL A 36 -7.59 -7.53 -2.66
CA VAL A 36 -6.84 -6.40 -3.22
C VAL A 36 -7.42 -5.07 -2.75
N HIS A 37 -8.74 -4.92 -2.77
CA HIS A 37 -9.39 -3.69 -2.32
C HIS A 37 -9.12 -3.40 -0.85
N ASP A 38 -9.32 -4.40 0.02
CA ASP A 38 -9.12 -4.23 1.46
C ASP A 38 -7.65 -3.91 1.80
N ALA A 39 -6.72 -4.70 1.26
CA ALA A 39 -5.30 -4.50 1.49
C ALA A 39 -4.78 -3.18 0.91
N ALA A 40 -5.22 -2.77 -0.28
CA ALA A 40 -4.78 -1.51 -0.88
C ALA A 40 -5.21 -0.31 -0.03
N ASP A 41 -6.45 -0.33 0.47
CA ASP A 41 -7.00 0.71 1.33
C ASP A 41 -6.29 0.79 2.68
N GLU A 42 -6.03 -0.35 3.31
CA GLU A 42 -5.28 -0.41 4.57
C GLU A 42 -3.86 0.13 4.40
N LEU A 43 -3.15 -0.33 3.37
CA LEU A 43 -1.77 0.08 3.09
C LEU A 43 -1.68 1.58 2.76
N ALA A 44 -2.60 2.11 1.96
CA ALA A 44 -2.63 3.55 1.66
C ALA A 44 -2.75 4.37 2.95
N LYS A 45 -3.75 4.07 3.79
CA LYS A 45 -3.98 4.75 5.07
C LYS A 45 -2.82 4.56 6.05
N ALA A 46 -2.11 3.43 5.97
CA ALA A 46 -0.89 3.20 6.74
C ALA A 46 0.29 4.04 6.25
N VAL A 47 0.41 4.36 4.96
CA VAL A 47 1.44 5.29 4.48
C VAL A 47 1.11 6.72 4.92
N GLN A 48 -0.08 7.21 4.60
CA GLN A 48 -0.53 8.55 4.95
C GLN A 48 -2.04 8.56 5.23
N PHE A 49 -2.43 9.16 6.35
CA PHE A 49 -3.85 9.29 6.72
C PHE A 49 -4.63 10.05 5.63
N GLY A 50 -5.76 9.50 5.21
CA GLY A 50 -6.63 10.08 4.18
C GLY A 50 -6.17 9.84 2.74
N SER A 51 -5.03 9.17 2.52
CA SER A 51 -4.60 8.79 1.17
C SER A 51 -5.37 7.59 0.63
N THR A 52 -5.34 7.46 -0.69
CA THR A 52 -6.02 6.42 -1.48
C THR A 52 -4.99 5.54 -2.20
N PRO A 53 -5.33 4.30 -2.61
CA PRO A 53 -4.43 3.46 -3.40
C PRO A 53 -3.87 4.14 -4.66
N GLU A 54 -4.69 4.94 -5.33
CA GLU A 54 -4.37 5.67 -6.55
C GLU A 54 -3.23 6.68 -6.34
N ASP A 55 -3.09 7.22 -5.13
CA ASP A 55 -2.00 8.15 -4.76
C ASP A 55 -0.61 7.51 -4.87
N TYR A 56 -0.55 6.17 -4.92
CA TYR A 56 0.69 5.40 -5.01
C TYR A 56 0.78 4.60 -6.30
N LEU A 57 -0.29 3.89 -6.68
CA LEU A 57 -0.29 3.02 -7.86
C LEU A 57 -0.12 3.79 -9.18
N ASN A 58 -0.54 5.06 -9.24
CA ASN A 58 -0.40 5.89 -10.43
C ASN A 58 0.91 6.70 -10.47
N LYS A 59 1.74 6.65 -9.42
CA LYS A 59 2.96 7.46 -9.33
C LYS A 59 4.20 6.57 -9.51
N PRO A 60 4.99 6.71 -10.58
CA PRO A 60 6.14 5.83 -10.84
C PRO A 60 7.14 5.71 -9.67
N VAL A 61 7.33 6.78 -8.90
CA VAL A 61 8.28 6.84 -7.77
C VAL A 61 7.90 5.94 -6.58
N SER A 62 6.62 5.67 -6.38
CA SER A 62 6.10 4.88 -5.26
C SER A 62 5.38 3.59 -5.71
N ARG A 63 4.92 3.55 -6.97
CA ARG A 63 4.13 2.46 -7.55
C ARG A 63 4.70 1.08 -7.27
N ASP A 64 5.95 0.84 -7.67
CA ASP A 64 6.50 -0.52 -7.64
C ASP A 64 6.67 -1.03 -6.19
N ARG A 65 7.02 -0.12 -5.27
CA ARG A 65 7.13 -0.41 -3.84
C ARG A 65 5.76 -0.66 -3.22
N PHE A 66 4.81 0.24 -3.45
CA PHE A 66 3.45 0.09 -2.96
C PHE A 66 2.79 -1.19 -3.50
N PHE A 67 2.94 -1.47 -4.79
CA PHE A 67 2.44 -2.69 -5.42
C PHE A 67 3.10 -3.94 -4.84
N THR A 68 4.40 -3.89 -4.53
CA THR A 68 5.10 -4.99 -3.85
C THR A 68 4.54 -5.26 -2.45
N ALA A 69 4.27 -4.20 -1.67
CA ALA A 69 3.65 -4.32 -0.35
C ALA A 69 2.24 -4.93 -0.47
N LEU A 70 1.45 -4.46 -1.45
CA LEU A 70 0.12 -4.97 -1.74
C LEU A 70 0.14 -6.46 -2.10
N MET A 71 1.01 -6.89 -3.01
CA MET A 71 1.14 -8.31 -3.37
C MET A 71 1.48 -9.19 -2.17
N LYS A 72 2.34 -8.71 -1.26
CA LYS A 72 2.72 -9.42 -0.04
C LYS A 72 1.53 -9.55 0.90
N GLN A 73 0.80 -8.46 1.13
CA GLN A 73 -0.37 -8.44 2.00
C GLN A 73 -1.48 -9.36 1.48
N VAL A 74 -1.87 -9.20 0.21
CA VAL A 74 -2.90 -10.04 -0.43
C VAL A 74 -2.51 -11.51 -0.41
N LYS A 75 -1.22 -11.83 -0.55
CA LYS A 75 -0.76 -13.22 -0.42
C LYS A 75 -0.99 -13.79 0.97
N GLU A 76 -0.72 -13.02 2.02
CA GLU A 76 -1.03 -13.49 3.38
C GLU A 76 -2.54 -13.71 3.54
N ASP A 77 -3.35 -12.71 3.19
CA ASP A 77 -4.80 -12.80 3.36
C ASP A 77 -5.40 -13.97 2.55
N TYR A 78 -4.84 -14.22 1.36
CA TYR A 78 -5.20 -15.35 0.51
C TYR A 78 -4.78 -16.70 1.13
N ASP A 79 -3.53 -16.85 1.59
CA ASP A 79 -3.02 -18.09 2.17
C ASP A 79 -3.76 -18.45 3.48
N TYR A 80 -4.22 -17.45 4.23
CA TYR A 80 -4.90 -17.60 5.51
C TYR A 80 -6.45 -17.53 5.42
N ARG A 81 -7.00 -17.45 4.21
CA ARG A 81 -8.46 -17.41 4.01
C ARG A 81 -9.15 -18.63 4.64
N GLY A 82 -10.15 -18.39 5.48
CA GLY A 82 -10.90 -19.46 6.15
C GLY A 82 -10.17 -20.15 7.31
N MET A 83 -8.99 -19.68 7.72
CA MET A 83 -8.29 -20.20 8.90
C MET A 83 -8.75 -19.46 10.16
N GLY A 84 -9.23 -20.22 11.15
CA GLY A 84 -9.65 -19.70 12.46
C GLY A 84 -8.49 -19.21 13.32
N ALA A 85 -8.79 -18.73 14.54
CA ALA A 85 -7.82 -18.23 15.52
C ALA A 85 -6.76 -19.27 15.96
N GLU A 86 -6.90 -20.53 15.53
CA GLU A 86 -5.98 -21.64 15.75
C GLU A 86 -4.61 -21.44 15.08
N VAL A 87 -4.53 -20.57 14.06
CA VAL A 87 -3.30 -20.35 13.29
C VAL A 87 -2.55 -19.15 13.84
N MET A 88 -1.33 -19.39 14.30
CA MET A 88 -0.38 -18.36 14.71
C MET A 88 -0.12 -17.40 13.54
N ARG A 89 -0.69 -16.20 13.63
CA ARG A 89 -0.38 -15.08 12.74
C ARG A 89 0.89 -14.42 13.23
N PHE A 90 1.89 -14.29 12.38
CA PHE A 90 2.93 -13.30 12.62
C PHE A 90 2.33 -11.93 12.24
N PRO A 91 2.44 -10.89 13.10
CA PRO A 91 1.98 -9.55 12.73
C PRO A 91 2.67 -9.12 11.43
N LEU A 92 1.93 -8.40 10.57
CA LEU A 92 2.33 -7.90 9.22
C LEU A 92 3.75 -8.28 8.85
N GLN A 93 3.90 -9.23 7.92
CA GLN A 93 5.22 -9.69 7.45
C GLN A 93 6.18 -8.50 7.35
N THR A 94 7.27 -8.53 8.11
CA THR A 94 8.16 -7.38 8.37
C THR A 94 8.55 -6.62 7.10
N SER A 95 8.61 -7.32 5.95
CA SER A 95 8.89 -6.71 4.65
C SER A 95 7.82 -5.73 4.12
N ALA A 96 6.51 -5.97 4.30
CA ALA A 96 5.47 -5.03 3.87
C ALA A 96 5.50 -3.78 4.76
N THR A 97 5.58 -3.96 6.08
CA THR A 97 5.75 -2.88 7.07
C THR A 97 6.97 -2.01 6.78
N ASN A 98 8.10 -2.61 6.41
CA ASN A 98 9.32 -1.85 6.06
C ASN A 98 9.10 -0.96 4.82
N ILE A 99 8.42 -1.46 3.80
CA ILE A 99 8.10 -0.68 2.60
C ILE A 99 7.17 0.49 2.96
N ILE A 100 6.13 0.24 3.75
CA ILE A 100 5.19 1.27 4.20
C ILE A 100 5.90 2.36 5.02
N ASN A 101 6.80 1.96 5.91
CA ASN A 101 7.60 2.91 6.69
C ASN A 101 8.52 3.76 5.80
N GLN A 102 9.17 3.17 4.79
CA GLN A 102 9.97 3.93 3.82
C GLN A 102 9.12 4.94 3.05
N LEU A 103 7.98 4.51 2.52
CA LEU A 103 7.04 5.39 1.81
C LEU A 103 6.55 6.53 2.70
N ARG A 104 6.22 6.23 3.97
CA ARG A 104 5.80 7.23 4.95
C ARG A 104 6.90 8.27 5.19
N THR A 105 8.16 7.86 5.33
CA THR A 105 9.29 8.78 5.53
C THR A 105 9.53 9.67 4.30
N GLU A 106 9.48 9.11 3.10
CA GLU A 106 9.73 9.88 1.88
C GLU A 106 8.62 10.91 1.59
N ILE A 107 7.36 10.55 1.87
CA ILE A 107 6.20 11.42 1.60
C ILE A 107 5.95 12.41 2.75
N GLY A 108 6.20 11.99 3.99
CA GLY A 108 6.11 12.86 5.17
C GLY A 108 7.29 13.82 5.30
N GLY A 109 8.47 13.45 4.79
CA GLY A 109 9.67 14.30 4.81
C GLY A 109 9.53 15.57 3.97
N ASP A 110 8.67 15.57 2.95
CA ASP A 110 8.37 16.76 2.14
C ASP A 110 7.52 17.81 2.90
N LEU A 111 6.85 17.45 4.00
CA LEU A 111 6.06 18.39 4.82
C LEU A 111 6.90 19.16 5.86
N ASP A 112 8.05 18.61 6.25
CA ASP A 112 8.95 19.24 7.23
C ASP A 112 10.02 20.13 6.57
N ALA A 113 10.22 20.00 5.25
CA ALA A 113 11.26 20.75 4.52
C ALA A 113 10.85 22.20 4.16
N ASP A 114 9.58 22.58 4.31
CA ASP A 114 9.04 23.89 3.89
C ASP A 114 8.84 24.89 5.05
N GLN A 115 9.37 24.61 6.26
CA GLN A 115 9.32 25.53 7.41
C GLN A 115 10.71 26.04 7.86
N SER A 116 11.58 26.39 6.91
CA SER A 116 12.84 27.06 7.25
C SER A 116 13.24 28.17 6.28
N ASP A 117 12.36 29.16 6.06
CA ASP A 117 12.83 30.49 5.68
C ASP A 117 11.80 31.59 6.02
N ASP A 118 11.91 32.18 7.22
CA ASP A 118 11.59 33.60 7.38
C ASP A 118 12.69 34.24 8.24
N GLY A 119 13.79 34.56 7.55
CA GLY A 119 14.91 35.25 8.14
C GLY A 119 14.54 36.67 8.59
N THR A 120 14.54 36.91 9.91
CA THR A 120 14.88 38.25 10.45
C THR A 120 15.43 38.11 11.88
N HIS A 121 16.76 37.98 12.02
CA HIS A 121 17.45 38.29 13.28
C HIS A 121 18.00 39.72 13.18
N PRO A 122 17.54 40.70 13.99
CA PRO A 122 18.22 41.98 14.07
C PRO A 122 19.52 41.78 14.88
N THR A 123 20.65 42.06 14.23
CA THR A 123 21.95 42.29 14.88
C THR A 123 21.80 43.41 15.92
N HIS A 124 21.86 43.05 17.20
CA HIS A 124 22.04 44.04 18.26
C HIS A 124 23.53 44.34 18.38
N GLN A 125 23.94 45.47 17.79
CA GLN A 125 25.12 46.19 18.26
C GLN A 125 24.80 46.75 19.65
N LEU A 126 25.66 46.46 20.62
CA LEU A 126 26.30 47.40 21.55
C LEU A 126 27.12 46.62 22.58
#